data_AF-A0A524EBT0-F1
#
_entry.id   AF-A0A524EBT0-F1
#
_cell.length_a   1.000
_cell.length_b   1.000
_cell.length_c   1.000
_cell.angle_alpha   90.00
_cell.angle_beta   90.00
_cell.angle_gamma   90.00
#
_symmetry.space_group_name_H-M   'P 1'
#
loop_
_entity.id
_entity.type
_entity.pdbx_description
1 polymer ?
#
loop_
_entity_poly.entity_id
_entity_poly.type
_entity_poly.pdbx_seq_one_letter_code
_entity_poly.pdbx_strand_id
1 'polypeptide(L)'
;MVQIVNNKLFGGLSPQRLMDATYEASKNFQIRALYEAKDEILEAGKYGEQEFYEILDAMIDAETERKLVLEHMRGKEPLFLGEIAHLIKEFPPENIIRDVIYLKEQGYIEELIEIKTKMVTKKIKGEEKQVEEKEYYYRYQARDIEPDFVENHFKPVSIVFDAGACCQCGWCAAICPVNAIDVDADTLKINDKTCMKCGLCFTVCPRSFSMDQMNEAIKKLDESLNWSDKIGAYIGTYSGSTKNDEIIKVRQDGGVVTTIAEYLLKKKLVDAVIAVQHSSQLWKPEPVIIDDVKDLYKTAGTKYANSPSLSIIDKAKKYENVAFVGVPCMMKALEKGTFFPSGLPFFKNIKYKIGLFCMESFPYDGIIQLAKEQFDKDINELTKMNIGGGKFIINLKSGEQLDVPLNDVQKYARDSCHYCEDLTSDYADFSVGSIGSQDGWSSVITRTKEADDIYSEIVKNGDIESKSLKEVKPGLFLVERIGGIKRSKCKNPYEKIRNPSE
;
A
#
# COMPACT_ATOMS: atom_id res chain seq x y z
N MET A 1 36.16 -3.35 -2.23
CA MET A 1 35.63 -3.92 -3.49
C MET A 1 34.54 -4.90 -3.10
N VAL A 2 33.35 -4.36 -2.80
CA VAL A 2 32.17 -5.16 -2.50
C VAL A 2 31.77 -5.85 -3.80
N GLN A 3 31.66 -7.17 -3.76
CA GLN A 3 31.19 -7.95 -4.90
C GLN A 3 29.79 -7.46 -5.25
N ILE A 4 29.69 -6.81 -6.41
CA ILE A 4 28.46 -6.48 -7.12
C ILE A 4 27.58 -7.73 -7.06
N VAL A 5 26.55 -7.71 -6.23
CA VAL A 5 25.59 -8.81 -6.13
C VAL A 5 24.75 -8.78 -7.39
N ASN A 6 25.29 -9.42 -8.42
CA ASN A 6 24.54 -10.08 -9.48
C ASN A 6 23.53 -9.22 -10.27
N ASN A 7 23.87 -7.97 -10.60
CA ASN A 7 23.05 -7.20 -11.52
C ASN A 7 23.61 -7.28 -12.94
N LYS A 8 23.00 -8.13 -13.78
CA LYS A 8 23.08 -8.03 -15.25
C LYS A 8 22.52 -6.69 -15.78
N LEU A 9 22.02 -5.81 -14.89
CA LEU A 9 21.30 -4.58 -15.18
C LEU A 9 22.07 -3.59 -16.07
N PHE A 10 23.39 -3.51 -15.92
CA PHE A 10 24.23 -2.59 -16.71
C PHE A 10 24.97 -3.27 -17.87
N GLY A 11 24.56 -4.49 -18.23
CA GLY A 11 25.14 -5.21 -19.36
C GLY A 11 24.97 -4.45 -20.67
N GLY A 12 26.03 -4.38 -21.49
CA GLY A 12 26.00 -3.71 -22.80
C GLY A 12 26.34 -2.21 -22.77
N LEU A 13 26.58 -1.62 -21.59
CA LEU A 13 27.08 -0.26 -21.45
C LEU A 13 28.62 -0.22 -21.52
N SER A 14 29.18 0.87 -22.05
CA SER A 14 30.62 1.07 -21.99
C SER A 14 31.05 1.39 -20.56
N PRO A 15 32.24 0.95 -20.10
CA PRO A 15 32.72 1.25 -18.75
C PRO A 15 32.77 2.76 -18.47
N GLN A 16 33.17 3.56 -19.46
CA GLN A 16 33.21 5.01 -19.33
C GLN A 16 31.82 5.60 -19.06
N ARG A 17 30.82 5.23 -19.88
CA ARG A 17 29.44 5.73 -19.73
C ARG A 17 28.86 5.35 -18.37
N LEU A 18 29.11 4.13 -17.92
CA LEU A 18 28.66 3.65 -16.61
C LEU A 18 29.33 4.45 -15.47
N MET A 19 30.66 4.62 -15.53
CA MET A 19 31.40 5.39 -14.53
C MET A 19 30.94 6.84 -14.44
N ASP A 20 30.69 7.49 -15.58
CA ASP A 20 30.19 8.86 -15.63
C ASP A 20 28.80 8.98 -14.99
N ALA A 21 27.89 8.06 -15.33
CA ALA A 21 26.55 8.01 -14.73
C ALA A 21 26.58 7.74 -13.22
N THR A 22 27.42 6.81 -12.76
CA THR A 22 27.58 6.50 -11.34
C THR A 22 28.20 7.66 -10.56
N TYR A 23 29.16 8.37 -11.17
CA TYR A 23 29.73 9.57 -10.57
C TYR A 23 28.66 10.64 -10.36
N GLU A 24 27.81 10.90 -11.36
CA GLU A 24 26.69 11.83 -11.20
C GLU A 24 25.67 11.34 -10.17
N ALA A 25 25.39 10.04 -10.12
CA ALA A 25 24.51 9.44 -9.12
C ALA A 25 25.01 9.66 -7.69
N SER A 26 26.33 9.54 -7.45
CA SER A 26 26.93 9.75 -6.13
C SER A 26 26.74 11.17 -5.56
N LYS A 27 26.41 12.14 -6.42
CA LYS A 27 26.13 13.52 -6.00
C LYS A 27 24.71 13.71 -5.46
N ASN A 28 23.81 12.75 -5.70
CA ASN A 28 22.43 12.82 -5.22
C ASN A 28 22.38 12.97 -3.70
N PHE A 29 21.53 13.88 -3.22
CA PHE A 29 21.47 14.23 -1.82
C PHE A 29 21.17 13.05 -0.90
N GLN A 30 20.24 12.15 -1.26
CA GLN A 30 19.86 11.05 -0.37
C GLN A 30 20.98 10.03 -0.21
N ILE A 31 21.73 9.76 -1.29
CA ILE A 31 22.92 8.88 -1.26
C ILE A 31 23.98 9.48 -0.32
N ARG A 32 24.30 10.77 -0.49
CA ARG A 32 25.26 11.44 0.39
C ARG A 32 24.80 11.47 1.83
N ALA A 33 23.54 11.83 2.08
CA ALA A 33 22.97 11.88 3.43
C ALA A 33 23.05 10.52 4.12
N LEU A 34 22.77 9.42 3.39
CA LEU A 34 22.90 8.06 3.92
C LEU A 34 24.36 7.71 4.23
N TYR A 35 25.27 8.01 3.31
CA TYR A 35 26.69 7.72 3.48
C TYR A 35 27.33 8.51 4.63
N GLU A 36 27.03 9.81 4.71
CA GLU A 36 27.54 10.71 5.76
C GLU A 36 27.04 10.34 7.15
N ALA A 37 25.82 9.80 7.26
CA ALA A 37 25.23 9.39 8.54
C ALA A 37 25.48 7.89 8.87
N LYS A 38 26.49 7.26 8.27
CA LYS A 38 26.76 5.83 8.45
C LYS A 38 26.82 5.46 9.94
N ASP A 39 27.59 6.20 10.71
CA ASP A 39 27.84 5.88 12.11
C ASP A 39 26.55 5.99 12.94
N GLU A 40 25.77 7.06 12.76
CA GLU A 40 24.47 7.24 13.43
C GLU A 40 23.47 6.14 13.06
N ILE A 41 23.48 5.67 11.82
CA ILE A 41 22.61 4.59 11.35
C ILE A 41 22.98 3.26 12.01
N LEU A 42 24.28 2.95 12.07
CA LEU A 42 24.76 1.72 12.71
C LEU A 42 24.55 1.76 14.23
N GLU A 43 24.77 2.91 14.86
CA GLU A 43 24.50 3.13 16.29
C GLU A 43 23.02 2.98 16.64
N ALA A 44 22.11 3.40 15.75
CA ALA A 44 20.68 3.21 15.94
C ALA A 44 20.24 1.74 15.94
N GLY A 45 21.08 0.82 15.46
CA GLY A 45 20.90 -0.63 15.58
C GLY A 45 19.80 -1.23 14.72
N LYS A 46 19.18 -0.45 13.81
CA LYS A 46 18.12 -0.94 12.92
C LYS A 46 18.67 -1.71 11.72
N TYR A 47 19.82 -1.30 11.21
CA TYR A 47 20.50 -1.91 10.09
C TYR A 47 21.91 -2.34 10.53
N GLY A 48 22.29 -3.57 10.19
CA GLY A 48 23.68 -4.00 10.31
C GLY A 48 24.55 -3.37 9.21
N GLU A 49 25.88 -3.47 9.36
CA GLU A 49 26.81 -2.87 8.38
C GLU A 49 26.63 -3.44 6.97
N GLN A 50 26.38 -4.75 6.85
CA GLN A 50 26.09 -5.36 5.55
C GLN A 50 24.80 -4.81 4.94
N GLU A 51 23.71 -4.73 5.72
CA GLU A 51 22.43 -4.20 5.23
C GLU A 51 22.55 -2.72 4.83
N PHE A 52 23.33 -1.93 5.57
CA PHE A 52 23.64 -0.55 5.22
C PHE A 52 24.28 -0.46 3.83
N TYR A 53 25.32 -1.25 3.56
CA TYR A 53 25.98 -1.25 2.25
C TYR A 53 25.07 -1.79 1.14
N GLU A 54 24.26 -2.82 1.41
CA GLU A 54 23.27 -3.30 0.43
C GLU A 54 22.26 -2.22 0.06
N ILE A 55 21.77 -1.43 1.02
CA ILE A 55 20.85 -0.32 0.77
C ILE A 55 21.56 0.80 0.00
N LEU A 56 22.77 1.19 0.42
CA LEU A 56 23.54 2.24 -0.22
C LEU A 56 23.88 1.89 -1.67
N ASP A 57 24.38 0.68 -1.92
CA ASP A 57 24.71 0.20 -3.27
C ASP A 57 23.45 0.18 -4.14
N ALA A 58 22.33 -0.31 -3.62
CA ALA A 58 21.06 -0.32 -4.35
C ALA A 58 20.55 1.10 -4.69
N MET A 59 20.75 2.07 -3.79
CA MET A 59 20.42 3.47 -4.06
C MET A 59 21.32 4.05 -5.16
N ILE A 60 22.63 3.76 -5.12
CA ILE A 60 23.59 4.19 -6.15
C ILE A 60 23.25 3.57 -7.51
N ASP A 61 22.94 2.28 -7.54
CA ASP A 61 22.54 1.57 -8.76
C ASP A 61 21.26 2.18 -9.36
N ALA A 62 20.22 2.37 -8.54
CA ALA A 62 18.97 2.95 -9.01
C ALA A 62 19.14 4.41 -9.49
N GLU A 63 19.97 5.20 -8.82
CA GLU A 63 20.24 6.57 -9.28
C GLU A 63 21.13 6.60 -10.53
N THR A 64 22.06 5.66 -10.68
CA THR A 64 22.84 5.45 -11.92
C THR A 64 21.91 5.13 -13.08
N GLU A 65 20.98 4.20 -12.88
CA GLU A 65 19.94 3.85 -13.85
C GLU A 65 19.14 5.09 -14.25
N ARG A 66 18.68 5.91 -13.29
CA ARG A 66 17.97 7.16 -13.55
C ARG A 66 18.75 8.16 -14.39
N LYS A 67 20.06 8.32 -14.18
CA LYS A 67 20.87 9.23 -15.01
C LYS A 67 20.91 8.75 -16.45
N LEU A 68 20.97 7.44 -16.67
CA LEU A 68 20.95 6.83 -18.00
C LEU A 68 19.56 6.89 -18.65
N VAL A 69 18.48 6.71 -17.88
CA VAL A 69 17.10 6.92 -18.35
C VAL A 69 16.88 8.38 -18.75
N LEU A 70 17.33 9.33 -17.92
CA LEU A 70 17.24 10.75 -18.20
C LEU A 70 18.03 11.14 -19.46
N GLU A 71 19.23 10.59 -19.65
CA GLU A 71 20.04 10.76 -20.87
C GLU A 71 19.23 10.38 -22.12
N HIS A 72 18.56 9.23 -22.10
CA HIS A 72 17.71 8.79 -23.21
C HIS A 72 16.52 9.70 -23.45
N MET A 73 15.93 10.31 -22.42
CA MET A 73 14.75 11.14 -22.55
C MET A 73 15.03 12.57 -23.04
N ARG A 74 16.28 13.05 -22.91
CA ARG A 74 16.66 14.42 -23.32
C ARG A 74 16.39 14.67 -24.81
N GLY A 75 15.80 15.83 -25.11
CA GLY A 75 15.49 16.26 -26.48
C GLY A 75 14.39 15.46 -27.18
N LYS A 76 13.64 14.62 -26.46
CA LYS A 76 12.49 13.88 -27.01
C LYS A 76 11.18 14.63 -26.75
N GLU A 77 10.22 14.43 -27.64
CA GLU A 77 8.84 14.86 -27.45
C GLU A 77 8.17 14.13 -26.26
N PRO A 78 7.04 14.62 -25.73
CA PRO A 78 6.33 13.98 -24.62
C PRO A 78 5.82 12.56 -24.93
N LEU A 79 6.23 11.58 -24.11
CA LEU A 79 5.93 10.15 -24.30
C LEU A 79 5.10 9.56 -23.16
N PHE A 80 4.28 8.56 -23.44
CA PHE A 80 3.64 7.73 -22.41
C PHE A 80 4.66 6.82 -21.72
N LEU A 81 4.37 6.41 -20.47
CA LEU A 81 5.23 5.49 -19.71
C LEU A 81 5.56 4.20 -20.48
N GLY A 82 4.56 3.59 -21.14
CA GLY A 82 4.77 2.40 -21.96
C GLY A 82 5.67 2.65 -23.18
N GLU A 83 5.55 3.82 -23.81
CA GLU A 83 6.42 4.20 -24.94
C GLU A 83 7.87 4.37 -24.48
N ILE A 84 8.10 5.00 -23.32
CA ILE A 84 9.45 5.17 -22.74
C ILE A 84 10.04 3.80 -22.37
N ALA A 85 9.25 2.93 -21.75
CA ALA A 85 9.66 1.57 -21.39
C ALA A 85 9.98 0.69 -22.61
N HIS A 86 9.37 0.97 -23.77
CA HIS A 86 9.71 0.31 -25.02
C HIS A 86 10.92 0.93 -25.72
N LEU A 87 11.16 2.24 -25.54
CA LEU A 87 12.26 2.96 -26.15
C LEU A 87 13.61 2.54 -25.56
N ILE A 88 13.69 2.45 -24.22
CA ILE A 88 14.91 2.10 -23.49
C ILE A 88 14.94 0.58 -23.32
N LYS A 89 16.00 -0.07 -23.78
CA LYS A 89 16.10 -1.55 -23.79
C LYS A 89 17.15 -2.10 -22.84
N GLU A 90 17.99 -1.23 -22.32
CA GLU A 90 19.07 -1.57 -21.40
C GLU A 90 18.55 -2.04 -20.04
N PHE A 91 17.36 -1.59 -19.64
CA PHE A 91 16.78 -1.87 -18.33
C PHE A 91 15.41 -2.55 -18.43
N PRO A 92 14.98 -3.27 -17.39
CA PRO A 92 13.62 -3.80 -17.33
C PRO A 92 12.57 -2.69 -17.46
N PRO A 93 11.48 -2.90 -18.23
CA PRO A 93 10.40 -1.93 -18.41
C PRO A 93 9.85 -1.33 -17.11
N GLU A 94 9.70 -2.14 -16.07
CA GLU A 94 9.20 -1.74 -14.75
C GLU A 94 10.15 -0.78 -14.03
N ASN A 95 11.47 -0.95 -14.19
CA ASN A 95 12.44 -0.03 -13.60
C ASN A 95 12.44 1.31 -14.33
N ILE A 96 12.33 1.28 -15.66
CA ILE A 96 12.21 2.51 -16.48
C ILE A 96 10.98 3.30 -16.04
N ILE A 97 9.83 2.64 -15.91
CA ILE A 97 8.57 3.26 -15.49
C ILE A 97 8.72 3.88 -14.09
N ARG A 98 9.31 3.14 -13.13
CA ARG A 98 9.64 3.64 -11.79
C ARG A 98 10.52 4.88 -11.86
N ASP A 99 11.58 4.84 -12.64
CA ASP A 99 12.58 5.90 -12.70
C ASP A 99 12.06 7.18 -13.34
N VAL A 100 11.20 7.09 -14.35
CA VAL A 100 10.48 8.24 -14.90
C VAL A 100 9.67 8.95 -13.81
N ILE A 101 8.96 8.18 -12.98
CA ILE A 101 8.16 8.74 -11.88
C ILE A 101 9.06 9.35 -10.79
N TYR A 102 10.19 8.73 -10.47
CA TYR A 102 11.12 9.28 -9.48
C TYR A 102 11.77 10.58 -9.95
N LEU A 103 12.27 10.60 -11.19
CA LEU A 103 12.86 11.76 -11.84
C LEU A 103 11.86 12.91 -11.96
N LYS A 104 10.56 12.61 -12.17
CA LYS A 104 9.49 13.62 -12.10
C LYS A 104 9.45 14.29 -10.73
N GLU A 105 9.45 13.51 -9.66
CA GLU A 105 9.41 14.07 -8.31
C GLU A 105 10.69 14.82 -7.94
N GLN A 106 11.85 14.40 -8.47
CA GLN A 106 13.12 15.14 -8.37
C GLN A 106 13.14 16.43 -9.21
N GLY A 107 12.16 16.64 -10.10
CA GLY A 107 12.05 17.82 -10.95
C GLY A 107 12.82 17.76 -12.27
N TYR A 108 13.41 16.62 -12.61
CA TYR A 108 14.11 16.40 -13.89
C TYR A 108 13.16 16.12 -15.05
N ILE A 109 12.00 15.55 -14.77
CA ILE A 109 10.96 15.22 -15.76
C ILE A 109 9.70 16.05 -15.44
N GLU A 110 9.06 16.54 -16.49
CA GLU A 110 7.72 17.11 -16.39
C GLU A 110 6.65 16.11 -16.83
N GLU A 111 5.47 16.24 -16.21
CA GLU A 111 4.27 15.50 -16.58
C GLU A 111 3.30 16.46 -17.26
N LEU A 112 2.90 16.10 -18.47
CA LEU A 112 1.97 16.82 -19.31
C LEU A 112 0.65 16.05 -19.34
N ILE A 113 -0.44 16.74 -19.00
CA ILE A 113 -1.77 16.15 -18.87
C ILE A 113 -2.64 16.64 -20.03
N GLU A 114 -3.03 15.73 -20.91
CA GLU A 114 -4.02 15.96 -21.95
C GLU A 114 -5.37 15.42 -21.48
N ILE A 115 -6.42 16.26 -21.49
CA ILE A 115 -7.77 15.89 -21.06
C ILE A 115 -8.69 15.83 -22.28
N LYS A 116 -9.28 14.67 -22.56
CA LYS A 116 -10.31 14.52 -23.59
C LYS A 116 -11.67 14.34 -22.93
N THR A 117 -12.66 15.09 -23.38
CA THR A 117 -14.04 14.95 -22.89
C THR A 117 -14.86 14.20 -23.93
N LYS A 118 -15.50 13.10 -23.52
CA LYS A 118 -16.46 12.37 -24.36
C LYS A 118 -17.84 12.37 -23.71
N MET A 119 -18.88 12.43 -24.53
CA MET A 119 -20.27 12.28 -24.07
C MET A 119 -20.64 10.81 -24.08
N VAL A 120 -21.05 10.28 -22.93
CA VAL A 120 -21.40 8.86 -22.79
C VAL A 120 -22.80 8.74 -22.23
N THR A 121 -23.63 7.92 -22.88
CA THR A 121 -24.96 7.61 -22.37
C THR A 121 -24.82 6.63 -21.21
N LYS A 122 -25.10 7.09 -19.99
CA LYS A 122 -25.15 6.26 -18.78
C LYS A 122 -26.59 6.10 -18.32
N LYS A 123 -26.95 4.87 -17.93
CA LYS A 123 -28.25 4.57 -17.35
C LYS A 123 -28.21 4.87 -15.86
N ILE A 124 -28.77 6.01 -15.44
CA ILE A 124 -28.80 6.47 -14.05
C ILE A 124 -30.22 6.35 -13.53
N LYS A 125 -30.45 5.50 -12.52
CA LYS A 125 -31.78 5.23 -11.95
C LYS A 125 -32.83 4.80 -12.99
N GLY A 126 -32.41 4.15 -14.07
CA GLY A 126 -33.31 3.65 -15.13
C GLY A 126 -33.48 4.60 -16.32
N GLU A 127 -33.07 5.87 -16.19
CA GLU A 127 -33.10 6.86 -17.27
C GLU A 127 -31.75 6.91 -18.00
N GLU A 128 -31.77 7.03 -19.32
CA GLU A 128 -30.58 7.31 -20.12
C GLU A 128 -30.23 8.79 -20.02
N LYS A 129 -29.05 9.09 -19.49
CA LYS A 129 -28.51 10.44 -19.39
C LYS A 129 -27.20 10.52 -20.14
N GLN A 130 -27.01 11.56 -20.93
CA GLN A 130 -25.69 11.88 -21.44
C GLN A 130 -24.86 12.49 -20.31
N VAL A 131 -23.71 11.89 -20.05
CA VAL A 131 -22.79 12.32 -19.00
C VAL A 131 -21.45 12.61 -19.68
N GLU A 132 -20.88 13.77 -19.38
CA GLU A 132 -19.49 14.07 -19.74
C GLU A 132 -18.56 13.15 -18.95
N GLU A 133 -17.76 12.37 -19.67
CA GLU A 133 -16.68 11.57 -19.12
C GLU A 133 -15.35 12.15 -19.58
N LYS A 134 -14.47 12.47 -18.63
CA LYS A 134 -13.12 12.98 -18.90
C LYS A 134 -12.14 11.81 -18.91
N GLU A 135 -11.35 11.72 -19.96
CA GLU A 135 -10.21 10.81 -20.09
C GLU A 135 -8.93 11.62 -19.95
N TYR A 136 -8.03 11.15 -19.09
CA TYR A 136 -6.78 11.82 -18.77
C TYR A 136 -5.63 11.01 -19.38
N TYR A 137 -4.77 11.70 -20.14
CA TYR A 137 -3.61 11.13 -20.80
C TYR A 137 -2.36 11.81 -20.25
N TYR A 138 -1.47 11.01 -19.67
CA TYR A 138 -0.27 11.51 -19.00
C TYR A 138 0.96 11.20 -19.85
N ARG A 139 1.65 12.24 -20.28
CA ARG A 139 2.91 12.16 -21.03
C ARG A 139 4.05 12.76 -20.22
N TYR A 140 5.25 12.28 -20.46
CA TYR A 140 6.44 12.62 -19.69
C TYR A 140 7.55 13.08 -20.62
N GLN A 141 8.22 14.16 -20.24
CA GLN A 141 9.31 14.76 -20.99
C GLN A 141 10.44 15.18 -20.05
N ALA A 142 11.69 14.96 -20.47
CA ALA A 142 12.83 15.50 -19.74
C ALA A 142 12.86 17.03 -19.86
N ARG A 143 13.05 17.73 -18.74
CA ARG A 143 13.18 19.19 -18.75
C ARG A 143 14.52 19.62 -19.32
N ASP A 144 14.53 20.80 -19.93
CA ASP A 144 15.77 21.54 -20.18
C ASP A 144 16.25 22.13 -18.86
N ILE A 145 17.35 21.57 -18.35
CA ILE A 145 17.89 21.87 -17.02
C ILE A 145 18.76 23.13 -17.11
N GLU A 146 18.41 24.17 -16.37
CA GLU A 146 19.24 25.39 -16.24
C GLU A 146 20.52 25.11 -15.42
N PRO A 147 21.61 25.88 -15.62
CA PRO A 147 22.89 25.63 -14.93
C PRO A 147 22.83 25.66 -13.39
N ASP A 148 21.85 26.34 -12.81
CA ASP A 148 21.60 26.49 -11.38
C ASP A 148 20.49 25.57 -10.85
N PHE A 149 20.00 24.64 -11.68
CA PHE A 149 19.00 23.67 -11.26
C PHE A 149 19.46 22.88 -10.02
N VAL A 150 18.59 22.83 -9.03
CA VAL A 150 18.75 22.00 -7.83
C VAL A 150 17.65 20.96 -7.84
N GLU A 151 18.02 19.68 -7.73
CA GLU A 151 17.05 18.60 -7.61
C GLU A 151 16.16 18.80 -6.38
N ASN A 152 14.89 18.41 -6.49
CA ASN A 152 13.97 18.49 -5.37
C ASN A 152 14.39 17.51 -4.26
N HIS A 153 14.75 18.07 -3.11
CA HIS A 153 15.00 17.28 -1.91
C HIS A 153 13.67 16.85 -1.27
N PHE A 154 13.54 15.56 -0.96
CA PHE A 154 12.39 15.05 -0.22
C PHE A 154 12.44 15.51 1.24
N LYS A 155 11.50 16.38 1.62
CA LYS A 155 11.31 16.82 3.02
C LYS A 155 10.93 15.63 3.91
N PRO A 156 11.15 15.70 5.24
CA PRO A 156 10.63 14.70 6.16
C PRO A 156 9.11 14.50 6.04
N VAL A 157 8.62 13.31 6.38
CA VAL A 157 7.20 12.93 6.23
C VAL A 157 6.23 13.75 7.10
N SER A 158 6.72 14.58 8.03
CA SER A 158 5.89 15.50 8.83
C SER A 158 4.98 16.36 7.96
N ILE A 159 5.44 16.80 6.77
CA ILE A 159 4.62 17.60 5.85
C ILE A 159 3.33 16.88 5.40
N VAL A 160 3.32 15.55 5.37
CA VAL A 160 2.14 14.74 5.04
C VAL A 160 1.18 14.68 6.23
N PHE A 161 1.72 14.62 7.44
CA PHE A 161 0.96 14.64 8.68
C PHE A 161 0.33 16.02 8.91
N ASP A 162 1.11 17.08 8.79
CA ASP A 162 0.68 18.47 8.95
C ASP A 162 -0.41 18.85 7.93
N ALA A 163 -0.34 18.30 6.71
CA ALA A 163 -1.39 18.46 5.69
C ALA A 163 -2.71 17.72 6.02
N GLY A 164 -2.73 16.87 7.06
CA GLY A 164 -3.88 16.02 7.42
C GLY A 164 -4.10 14.83 6.48
N ALA A 165 -3.12 14.49 5.63
CA ALA A 165 -3.22 13.41 4.65
C ALA A 165 -2.67 12.07 5.17
N CYS A 166 -1.86 12.10 6.24
CA CYS A 166 -1.22 10.92 6.82
C CYS A 166 -2.25 9.84 7.19
N CYS A 167 -1.95 8.59 6.87
CA CYS A 167 -2.78 7.45 7.23
C CYS A 167 -2.28 6.71 8.47
N GLN A 168 -1.21 7.19 9.12
CA GLN A 168 -0.58 6.61 10.33
C GLN A 168 -0.36 5.09 10.19
N CYS A 169 0.18 4.64 9.06
CA CYS A 169 0.42 3.23 8.80
C CYS A 169 1.71 2.70 9.48
N GLY A 170 2.62 3.59 9.88
CA GLY A 170 3.87 3.26 10.58
C GLY A 170 5.08 2.97 9.70
N TRP A 171 4.95 2.99 8.36
CA TRP A 171 6.06 2.63 7.46
C TRP A 171 7.27 3.56 7.60
N CYS A 172 7.02 4.85 7.75
CA CYS A 172 8.07 5.85 7.97
C CYS A 172 8.89 5.58 9.24
N ALA A 173 8.27 5.09 10.31
CA ALA A 173 8.97 4.71 11.52
C ALA A 173 9.85 3.47 11.29
N ALA A 174 9.30 2.44 10.63
CA ALA A 174 10.04 1.20 10.36
C ALA A 174 11.27 1.42 9.48
N ILE A 175 11.17 2.24 8.41
CA ILE A 175 12.29 2.48 7.49
C ILE A 175 13.27 3.57 7.97
N CYS A 176 12.93 4.38 8.98
CA CYS A 176 13.80 5.46 9.44
C CYS A 176 15.10 4.87 10.01
N PRO A 177 16.26 5.11 9.38
CA PRO A 177 17.48 4.37 9.70
C PRO A 177 18.10 4.78 11.04
N VAL A 178 17.71 5.94 11.55
CA VAL A 178 18.18 6.51 12.82
C VAL A 178 17.09 6.52 13.92
N ASN A 179 15.97 5.81 13.73
CA ASN A 179 14.88 5.72 14.71
C ASN A 179 14.32 7.09 15.18
N ALA A 180 14.32 8.09 14.30
CA ALA A 180 13.88 9.45 14.64
C ALA A 180 12.35 9.65 14.65
N ILE A 181 11.55 8.64 14.27
CA ILE A 181 10.11 8.78 14.07
C ILE A 181 9.35 7.85 15.00
N ASP A 182 8.44 8.41 15.78
CA ASP A 182 7.45 7.70 16.59
C ASP A 182 6.06 7.89 15.96
N VAL A 183 5.31 6.80 15.82
CA VAL A 183 3.97 6.79 15.21
C VAL A 183 3.06 5.88 16.03
N ASP A 184 1.97 6.45 16.52
CA ASP A 184 0.88 5.70 17.11
C ASP A 184 -0.39 5.79 16.25
N ALA A 185 -1.55 5.40 16.80
CA ALA A 185 -2.81 5.41 16.07
C ALA A 185 -3.26 6.83 15.65
N ASP A 186 -2.83 7.86 16.38
CA ASP A 186 -3.34 9.22 16.29
C ASP A 186 -2.24 10.25 15.97
N THR A 187 -1.01 10.02 16.45
CA THR A 187 0.11 10.97 16.37
C THR A 187 1.29 10.46 15.53
N LEU A 188 2.04 11.41 14.97
CA LEU A 188 3.34 11.20 14.36
C LEU A 188 4.29 12.26 14.90
N LYS A 189 5.41 11.85 15.48
CA LYS A 189 6.43 12.75 16.04
C LYS A 189 7.78 12.43 15.42
N ILE A 190 8.49 13.50 15.01
CA ILE A 190 9.86 13.39 14.52
C ILE A 190 10.79 14.08 15.53
N ASN A 191 11.82 13.37 15.98
CA ASN A 191 12.88 13.95 16.78
C ASN A 191 13.88 14.67 15.86
N ASP A 192 13.78 16.00 15.78
CA ASP A 192 14.64 16.81 14.92
C ASP A 192 16.13 16.74 15.25
N LYS A 193 16.50 16.35 16.48
CA LYS A 193 17.92 16.18 16.86
C LYS A 193 18.50 14.87 16.34
N THR A 194 17.66 13.86 16.16
CA THR A 194 18.05 12.54 15.63
C THR A 194 17.83 12.46 14.12
N CYS A 195 16.88 13.22 13.58
CA CYS A 195 16.53 13.20 12.16
C CYS A 195 17.66 13.76 11.27
N MET A 196 18.26 12.89 10.47
CA MET A 196 19.26 13.23 9.44
C MET A 196 18.67 13.86 8.15
N LYS A 197 17.37 14.16 8.13
CA LYS A 197 16.68 14.81 6.98
C LYS A 197 16.90 14.13 5.62
N CYS A 198 17.11 12.82 5.59
CA CYS A 198 17.40 12.06 4.36
C CYS A 198 16.20 11.84 3.42
N GLY A 199 14.97 12.15 3.85
CA GLY A 199 13.78 12.04 3.00
C GLY A 199 13.26 10.62 2.72
N LEU A 200 13.94 9.55 3.17
CA LEU A 200 13.50 8.16 2.95
C LEU A 200 12.04 7.92 3.37
N CYS A 201 11.66 8.46 4.54
CA CYS A 201 10.31 8.34 5.08
C CYS A 201 9.23 8.95 4.18
N PHE A 202 9.57 10.02 3.47
CA PHE A 202 8.67 10.65 2.52
C PHE A 202 8.63 9.85 1.22
N THR A 203 9.79 9.40 0.72
CA THR A 203 9.89 8.59 -0.49
C THR A 203 8.99 7.35 -0.44
N VAL A 204 8.93 6.65 0.69
CA VAL A 204 8.11 5.44 0.83
C VAL A 204 6.69 5.68 1.33
N CYS A 205 6.33 6.92 1.67
CA CYS A 205 5.01 7.22 2.19
C CYS A 205 3.92 7.01 1.11
N PRO A 206 2.85 6.26 1.37
CA PRO A 206 1.77 6.02 0.39
C PRO A 206 0.96 7.30 0.07
N ARG A 207 1.25 8.39 0.77
CA ARG A 207 0.58 9.69 0.68
C ARG A 207 1.46 10.82 0.14
N SER A 208 2.75 10.60 -0.06
CA SER A 208 3.68 11.67 -0.47
C SER A 208 3.54 12.07 -1.94
N PHE A 209 3.57 11.09 -2.84
CA PHE A 209 3.33 11.22 -4.28
C PHE A 209 2.71 9.94 -4.83
N SER A 210 1.96 10.04 -5.94
CA SER A 210 1.25 8.90 -6.53
C SER A 210 2.19 7.93 -7.21
N MET A 211 1.86 6.64 -7.06
CA MET A 211 2.43 5.54 -7.85
C MET A 211 1.34 4.83 -8.66
N ASP A 212 0.13 5.39 -8.76
CA ASP A 212 -1.02 4.70 -9.32
C ASP A 212 -0.88 4.56 -10.85
N GLN A 213 -0.46 5.63 -11.53
CA GLN A 213 -0.11 5.60 -12.96
C GLN A 213 1.04 4.62 -13.25
N MET A 214 2.03 4.59 -12.35
CA MET A 214 3.18 3.69 -12.43
C MET A 214 2.73 2.24 -12.36
N ASN A 215 1.94 1.91 -11.33
CA ASN A 215 1.43 0.57 -11.09
C ASN A 215 0.51 0.12 -12.23
N GLU A 216 -0.38 0.99 -12.71
CA GLU A 216 -1.22 0.70 -13.87
C GLU A 216 -0.39 0.39 -15.12
N ALA A 217 0.62 1.21 -15.43
CA ALA A 217 1.50 1.00 -16.57
C ALA A 217 2.25 -0.34 -16.45
N ILE A 218 2.80 -0.66 -15.27
CA ILE A 218 3.51 -1.93 -15.02
C ILE A 218 2.56 -3.12 -15.15
N LYS A 219 1.38 -3.09 -14.53
CA LYS A 219 0.43 -4.22 -14.57
C LYS A 219 -0.11 -4.45 -15.98
N LYS A 220 -0.26 -3.41 -16.79
CA LYS A 220 -0.67 -3.54 -18.20
C LYS A 220 0.38 -4.18 -19.10
N LEU A 221 1.63 -4.35 -18.64
CA LEU A 221 2.64 -5.14 -19.35
C LEU A 221 2.38 -6.65 -19.27
N ASP A 222 1.61 -7.10 -18.26
CA ASP A 222 1.27 -8.50 -18.07
C ASP A 222 -0.13 -8.80 -18.63
N GLU A 223 -0.17 -9.33 -19.85
CA GLU A 223 -1.40 -9.69 -20.55
C GLU A 223 -2.20 -10.81 -19.86
N SER A 224 -1.63 -11.51 -18.87
CA SER A 224 -2.35 -12.54 -18.11
C SER A 224 -3.27 -11.97 -17.03
N LEU A 225 -3.13 -10.68 -16.70
CA LEU A 225 -3.96 -10.01 -15.70
C LEU A 225 -5.28 -9.53 -16.28
N ASN A 226 -6.37 -9.73 -15.54
CA ASN A 226 -7.59 -9.00 -15.77
C ASN A 226 -7.45 -7.58 -15.23
N TRP A 227 -8.19 -6.63 -15.82
CA TRP A 227 -8.17 -5.23 -15.41
C TRP A 227 -9.59 -4.70 -15.16
N SER A 228 -9.74 -3.92 -14.09
CA SER A 228 -10.92 -3.11 -13.83
C SER A 228 -10.49 -1.78 -13.22
N ASP A 229 -10.90 -0.66 -13.82
CA ASP A 229 -10.57 0.70 -13.32
C ASP A 229 -11.10 0.96 -11.90
N LYS A 230 -11.95 0.06 -11.37
CA LYS A 230 -12.59 0.17 -10.07
C LYS A 230 -11.87 -0.65 -8.98
N ILE A 231 -11.24 -1.76 -9.33
CA ILE A 231 -10.63 -2.72 -8.38
C ILE A 231 -9.20 -3.15 -8.74
N GLY A 232 -8.58 -2.49 -9.74
CA GLY A 232 -7.21 -2.74 -10.18
C GLY A 232 -7.04 -4.04 -10.97
N ALA A 233 -5.78 -4.46 -11.10
CA ALA A 233 -5.42 -5.72 -11.76
C ALA A 233 -5.65 -6.94 -10.86
N TYR A 234 -6.05 -8.06 -11.45
CA TYR A 234 -6.28 -9.32 -10.73
C TYR A 234 -6.21 -10.57 -11.61
N ILE A 235 -6.00 -11.73 -10.99
CA ILE A 235 -6.08 -13.05 -11.62
C ILE A 235 -7.51 -13.61 -11.49
N GLY A 236 -7.99 -13.78 -10.25
CA GLY A 236 -9.26 -14.43 -9.95
C GLY A 236 -10.13 -13.65 -8.97
N THR A 237 -11.44 -13.90 -9.02
CA THR A 237 -12.43 -13.32 -8.09
C THR A 237 -13.38 -14.38 -7.57
N TYR A 238 -13.45 -14.54 -6.25
CA TYR A 238 -14.17 -15.62 -5.58
C TYR A 238 -15.01 -15.09 -4.42
N SER A 239 -15.95 -15.91 -3.96
CA SER A 239 -16.63 -15.79 -2.69
C SER A 239 -16.29 -17.04 -1.88
N GLY A 240 -15.64 -16.89 -0.74
CA GLY A 240 -15.14 -18.00 0.08
C GLY A 240 -15.63 -17.98 1.53
N SER A 241 -15.78 -19.15 2.14
CA SER A 241 -16.04 -19.33 3.57
C SER A 241 -15.21 -20.49 4.12
N THR A 242 -14.57 -20.28 5.27
CA THR A 242 -13.80 -21.32 5.96
C THR A 242 -14.70 -22.47 6.42
N LYS A 243 -14.16 -23.69 6.41
CA LYS A 243 -14.77 -24.87 7.03
C LYS A 243 -14.14 -25.24 8.39
N ASN A 244 -13.16 -24.47 8.87
CA ASN A 244 -12.51 -24.71 10.15
C ASN A 244 -13.35 -24.11 11.29
N ASP A 245 -13.89 -24.98 12.16
CA ASP A 245 -14.77 -24.60 13.27
C ASP A 245 -14.15 -23.60 14.26
N GLU A 246 -12.84 -23.67 14.51
CA GLU A 246 -12.17 -22.71 15.40
C GLU A 246 -12.12 -21.32 14.77
N ILE A 247 -11.90 -21.23 13.46
CA ILE A 247 -11.93 -19.96 12.72
C ILE A 247 -13.37 -19.43 12.63
N ILE A 248 -14.37 -20.30 12.47
CA ILE A 248 -15.80 -19.91 12.43
C ILE A 248 -16.20 -19.17 13.72
N LYS A 249 -15.68 -19.56 14.88
CA LYS A 249 -16.00 -18.94 16.17
C LYS A 249 -15.49 -17.50 16.30
N VAL A 250 -14.39 -17.15 15.62
CA VAL A 250 -13.70 -15.87 15.79
C VAL A 250 -13.74 -14.96 14.56
N ARG A 251 -14.26 -15.43 13.42
CA ARG A 251 -14.24 -14.69 12.15
C ARG A 251 -15.11 -13.43 12.15
N GLN A 252 -14.66 -12.43 11.39
CA GLN A 252 -15.51 -11.30 11.01
C GLN A 252 -16.57 -11.73 9.99
N ASP A 253 -16.12 -12.26 8.85
CA ASP A 253 -16.96 -12.59 7.69
C ASP A 253 -16.83 -14.08 7.34
N GLY A 254 -16.16 -14.41 6.23
CA GLY A 254 -15.90 -15.78 5.79
C GLY A 254 -14.75 -16.47 6.51
N GLY A 255 -13.93 -15.75 7.28
CA GLY A 255 -12.74 -16.34 7.94
C GLY A 255 -11.57 -16.62 6.98
N VAL A 256 -11.67 -16.17 5.73
CA VAL A 256 -10.71 -16.49 4.65
C VAL A 256 -9.29 -16.00 4.97
N VAL A 257 -9.12 -14.79 5.51
CA VAL A 257 -7.80 -14.23 5.86
C VAL A 257 -7.08 -15.13 6.86
N THR A 258 -7.77 -15.54 7.92
CA THR A 258 -7.22 -16.42 8.95
C THR A 258 -6.90 -17.80 8.38
N THR A 259 -7.74 -18.35 7.50
CA THR A 259 -7.46 -19.63 6.83
C THR A 259 -6.24 -19.55 5.90
N ILE A 260 -6.08 -18.46 5.13
CA ILE A 260 -4.90 -18.25 4.29
C ILE A 260 -3.64 -18.16 5.17
N ALA A 261 -3.66 -17.33 6.20
CA ALA A 261 -2.52 -17.18 7.10
C ALA A 261 -2.17 -18.49 7.83
N GLU A 262 -3.18 -19.26 8.29
CA GLU A 262 -2.99 -20.59 8.87
C GLU A 262 -2.34 -21.54 7.86
N TYR A 263 -2.82 -21.55 6.62
CA TYR A 263 -2.29 -22.37 5.54
C TYR A 263 -0.81 -22.06 5.28
N LEU A 264 -0.46 -20.77 5.13
CA LEU A 264 0.90 -20.32 4.88
C LEU A 264 1.86 -20.76 6.00
N LEU A 265 1.47 -20.63 7.27
CA LEU A 265 2.26 -21.09 8.42
C LEU A 265 2.40 -22.61 8.45
N LYS A 266 1.31 -23.37 8.30
CA LYS A 266 1.33 -24.85 8.36
C LYS A 266 2.16 -25.46 7.23
N LYS A 267 2.12 -24.86 6.04
CA LYS A 267 2.90 -25.28 4.87
C LYS A 267 4.33 -24.73 4.88
N LYS A 268 4.69 -23.92 5.90
CA LYS A 268 5.99 -23.25 6.01
C LYS A 268 6.34 -22.41 4.77
N LEU A 269 5.32 -21.82 4.16
CA LEU A 269 5.49 -20.80 3.11
C LEU A 269 5.86 -19.44 3.74
N VAL A 270 5.51 -19.27 5.02
CA VAL A 270 5.99 -18.19 5.89
C VAL A 270 6.33 -18.74 7.27
N ASP A 271 7.25 -18.08 7.94
CA ASP A 271 7.65 -18.36 9.32
C ASP A 271 6.83 -17.53 10.32
N ALA A 272 6.34 -16.37 9.89
CA ALA A 272 5.54 -15.49 10.72
C ALA A 272 4.50 -14.69 9.93
N VAL A 273 3.48 -14.22 10.65
CA VAL A 273 2.42 -13.36 10.15
C VAL A 273 2.38 -12.09 10.99
N ILE A 274 2.47 -10.94 10.35
CA ILE A 274 2.19 -9.65 10.98
C ILE A 274 0.70 -9.35 10.82
N ALA A 275 0.01 -9.18 11.94
CA ALA A 275 -1.43 -8.91 11.99
C ALA A 275 -1.77 -8.01 13.18
N VAL A 276 -3.06 -7.84 13.48
CA VAL A 276 -3.54 -7.00 14.58
C VAL A 276 -4.43 -7.76 15.54
N GLN A 277 -4.17 -7.61 16.84
CA GLN A 277 -5.01 -8.13 17.92
C GLN A 277 -5.61 -6.98 18.74
N HIS A 278 -6.40 -7.31 19.76
CA HIS A 278 -6.75 -6.31 20.78
C HIS A 278 -5.54 -6.07 21.69
N SER A 279 -5.27 -4.82 22.03
CA SER A 279 -4.36 -4.46 23.11
C SER A 279 -4.96 -4.82 24.48
N SER A 280 -4.28 -4.44 25.57
CA SER A 280 -4.87 -4.49 26.92
C SER A 280 -6.16 -3.69 27.06
N GLN A 281 -6.35 -2.65 26.22
CA GLN A 281 -7.62 -1.96 26.07
C GLN A 281 -8.43 -2.62 24.95
N LEU A 282 -9.64 -3.08 25.27
CA LEU A 282 -10.51 -3.74 24.30
C LEU A 282 -10.80 -2.81 23.11
N TRP A 283 -10.92 -3.40 21.92
CA TRP A 283 -11.10 -2.72 20.61
C TRP A 283 -9.98 -1.80 20.14
N LYS A 284 -9.00 -1.46 20.99
CA LYS A 284 -7.80 -0.75 20.56
C LYS A 284 -6.87 -1.76 19.90
N PRO A 285 -6.57 -1.63 18.60
CA PRO A 285 -5.74 -2.60 17.91
C PRO A 285 -4.27 -2.45 18.31
N GLU A 286 -3.59 -3.58 18.39
CA GLU A 286 -2.15 -3.66 18.60
C GLU A 286 -1.54 -4.55 17.51
N PRO A 287 -0.53 -4.07 16.78
CA PRO A 287 0.14 -4.90 15.79
C PRO A 287 1.04 -5.93 16.48
N VAL A 288 1.02 -7.15 15.96
CA VAL A 288 1.75 -8.30 16.52
C VAL A 288 2.40 -9.13 15.41
N ILE A 289 3.48 -9.82 15.78
CA ILE A 289 4.13 -10.83 14.94
C ILE A 289 3.80 -12.20 15.52
N ILE A 290 3.17 -13.05 14.72
CA ILE A 290 2.67 -14.36 15.13
C ILE A 290 3.42 -15.45 14.36
N ASP A 291 4.05 -16.38 15.08
CA ASP A 291 4.70 -17.57 14.52
C ASP A 291 4.04 -18.89 14.99
N ASP A 292 2.98 -18.83 15.82
CA ASP A 292 2.15 -19.97 16.23
C ASP A 292 0.70 -19.82 15.72
N VAL A 293 0.18 -20.87 15.08
CA VAL A 293 -1.19 -20.93 14.55
C VAL A 293 -2.26 -20.69 15.63
N LYS A 294 -2.04 -21.13 16.87
CA LYS A 294 -2.99 -20.91 17.97
C LYS A 294 -3.14 -19.44 18.31
N ASP A 295 -2.05 -18.68 18.23
CA ASP A 295 -2.05 -17.25 18.51
C ASP A 295 -2.63 -16.44 17.34
N LEU A 296 -2.58 -16.97 16.12
CA LEU A 296 -3.18 -16.36 14.93
C LEU A 296 -4.68 -16.10 15.11
N TYR A 297 -5.40 -16.98 15.81
CA TYR A 297 -6.85 -16.81 15.99
C TYR A 297 -7.21 -15.59 16.85
N LYS A 298 -6.29 -15.11 17.69
CA LYS A 298 -6.47 -13.88 18.49
C LYS A 298 -6.49 -12.63 17.60
N THR A 299 -5.96 -12.72 16.39
CA THR A 299 -5.93 -11.60 15.44
C THR A 299 -7.20 -11.51 14.60
N ALA A 300 -8.08 -12.53 14.65
CA ALA A 300 -9.33 -12.54 13.92
C ALA A 300 -10.33 -11.49 14.42
N GLY A 301 -11.35 -11.20 13.61
CA GLY A 301 -12.34 -10.15 13.88
C GLY A 301 -11.82 -8.74 13.55
N THR A 302 -12.69 -7.89 13.01
CA THR A 302 -12.31 -6.53 12.62
C THR A 302 -12.24 -5.61 13.83
N LYS A 303 -11.17 -4.81 13.90
CA LYS A 303 -11.04 -3.66 14.79
C LYS A 303 -11.07 -2.42 13.90
N TYR A 304 -12.12 -1.61 13.98
CA TYR A 304 -12.33 -0.46 13.08
C TYR A 304 -11.44 0.76 13.41
N ALA A 305 -10.80 0.75 14.58
CA ALA A 305 -9.83 1.76 14.97
C ALA A 305 -8.51 1.60 14.19
N ASN A 306 -7.79 2.70 14.01
CA ASN A 306 -6.49 2.71 13.31
C ASN A 306 -5.40 1.93 14.07
N SER A 307 -4.48 1.33 13.32
CA SER A 307 -3.27 0.68 13.84
C SER A 307 -2.05 1.01 12.96
N PRO A 308 -0.91 1.46 13.52
CA PRO A 308 0.31 1.70 12.77
C PRO A 308 1.07 0.39 12.50
N SER A 309 0.43 -0.59 11.85
CA SER A 309 0.92 -1.97 11.78
C SER A 309 2.25 -2.18 11.07
N LEU A 310 2.66 -1.25 10.20
CA LEU A 310 3.96 -1.34 9.52
C LEU A 310 5.13 -0.95 10.45
N SER A 311 4.87 -0.30 11.59
CA SER A 311 5.90 0.18 12.53
C SER A 311 6.72 -0.92 13.21
N ILE A 312 6.28 -2.17 13.12
CA ILE A 312 6.94 -3.33 13.74
C ILE A 312 7.60 -4.25 12.72
N ILE A 313 7.61 -3.91 11.43
CA ILE A 313 8.17 -4.78 10.38
C ILE A 313 9.66 -5.03 10.58
N ASP A 314 10.40 -4.04 11.07
CA ASP A 314 11.82 -4.17 11.38
C ASP A 314 12.09 -5.24 12.44
N LYS A 315 11.18 -5.42 13.39
CA LYS A 315 11.26 -6.48 14.41
C LYS A 315 11.03 -7.88 13.83
N ALA A 316 10.46 -7.98 12.63
CA ALA A 316 10.25 -9.24 11.92
C ALA A 316 11.48 -9.70 11.11
N LYS A 317 12.58 -8.93 11.09
CA LYS A 317 13.84 -9.28 10.38
C LYS A 317 14.44 -10.63 10.76
N LYS A 318 14.13 -11.14 11.95
CA LYS A 318 14.58 -12.47 12.41
C LYS A 318 13.92 -13.65 11.68
N TYR A 319 12.84 -13.40 10.93
CA TYR A 319 12.14 -14.40 10.12
C TYR A 319 12.54 -14.28 8.65
N GLU A 320 12.61 -15.40 7.93
CA GLU A 320 13.04 -15.44 6.54
C GLU A 320 11.87 -15.10 5.59
N ASN A 321 10.67 -15.61 5.88
CA ASN A 321 9.47 -15.37 5.10
C ASN A 321 8.33 -14.91 6.00
N VAL A 322 7.74 -13.75 5.70
CA VAL A 322 6.71 -13.11 6.51
C VAL A 322 5.49 -12.78 5.66
N ALA A 323 4.30 -13.14 6.14
CA ALA A 323 3.05 -12.61 5.59
C ALA A 323 2.64 -11.35 6.36
N PHE A 324 2.11 -10.34 5.65
CA PHE A 324 1.58 -9.12 6.26
C PHE A 324 0.09 -8.98 5.99
N VAL A 325 -0.72 -8.85 7.05
CA VAL A 325 -2.16 -8.57 6.98
C VAL A 325 -2.42 -7.09 7.27
N GLY A 326 -3.11 -6.41 6.37
CA GLY A 326 -3.40 -4.99 6.56
C GLY A 326 -4.41 -4.42 5.58
N VAL A 327 -4.60 -3.10 5.63
CA VAL A 327 -5.57 -2.37 4.80
C VAL A 327 -4.88 -1.70 3.60
N PRO A 328 -5.61 -1.13 2.61
CA PRO A 328 -5.05 -0.69 1.34
C PRO A 328 -3.88 0.29 1.44
N CYS A 329 -3.93 1.25 2.36
CA CYS A 329 -2.84 2.22 2.53
C CYS A 329 -1.53 1.57 2.99
N MET A 330 -1.60 0.45 3.72
CA MET A 330 -0.43 -0.31 4.14
C MET A 330 0.15 -1.12 2.98
N MET A 331 -0.71 -1.73 2.15
CA MET A 331 -0.29 -2.46 0.96
C MET A 331 0.42 -1.52 -0.02
N LYS A 332 -0.13 -0.32 -0.23
CA LYS A 332 0.49 0.72 -1.05
C LYS A 332 1.82 1.19 -0.47
N ALA A 333 1.95 1.30 0.86
CA ALA A 333 3.22 1.71 1.49
C ALA A 333 4.32 0.66 1.30
N LEU A 334 3.97 -0.62 1.51
CA LEU A 334 4.88 -1.74 1.28
C LEU A 334 5.33 -1.78 -0.17
N GLU A 335 4.40 -1.69 -1.12
CA GLU A 335 4.75 -1.65 -2.54
C GLU A 335 5.62 -0.44 -2.88
N LYS A 336 5.29 0.75 -2.35
CA LYS A 336 6.11 1.93 -2.59
C LYS A 336 7.55 1.74 -2.09
N GLY A 337 7.72 1.01 -0.99
CA GLY A 337 9.02 0.65 -0.44
C GLY A 337 9.81 -0.39 -1.22
N THR A 338 9.20 -1.10 -2.19
CA THR A 338 9.94 -1.96 -3.13
C THR A 338 10.47 -1.17 -4.32
N PHE A 339 9.80 -0.09 -4.69
CA PHE A 339 10.19 0.75 -5.81
C PHE A 339 11.15 1.88 -5.41
N PHE A 340 10.95 2.55 -4.28
CA PHE A 340 11.67 3.79 -4.00
C PHE A 340 12.41 3.78 -2.65
N PRO A 341 13.57 4.44 -2.55
CA PRO A 341 14.34 5.11 -3.60
C PRO A 341 15.28 4.17 -4.37
N SER A 342 15.38 2.91 -4.00
CA SER A 342 16.45 2.00 -4.45
C SER A 342 16.01 0.97 -5.48
N GLY A 343 14.71 0.85 -5.77
CA GLY A 343 14.20 -0.25 -6.60
C GLY A 343 14.34 -1.64 -5.96
N LEU A 344 14.71 -1.70 -4.67
CA LEU A 344 14.76 -2.93 -3.89
C LEU A 344 13.98 -2.75 -2.58
N PRO A 345 13.27 -3.79 -2.12
CA PRO A 345 12.62 -3.76 -0.81
C PRO A 345 13.63 -3.51 0.32
N PHE A 346 13.32 -2.56 1.20
CA PHE A 346 14.07 -2.38 2.46
C PHE A 346 14.02 -3.61 3.38
N PHE A 347 12.95 -4.40 3.26
CA PHE A 347 12.75 -5.65 3.98
C PHE A 347 12.41 -6.74 2.96
N LYS A 348 13.40 -7.60 2.66
CA LYS A 348 13.30 -8.63 1.61
C LYS A 348 12.47 -9.85 2.03
N ASN A 349 12.14 -9.96 3.32
CA ASN A 349 11.45 -11.10 3.92
C ASN A 349 9.91 -10.99 3.89
N ILE A 350 9.33 -9.85 3.47
CA ILE A 350 7.87 -9.77 3.28
C ILE A 350 7.49 -10.53 2.01
N LYS A 351 7.03 -11.78 2.19
CA LYS A 351 6.78 -12.74 1.11
C LYS A 351 5.34 -12.69 0.58
N TYR A 352 4.35 -12.44 1.45
CA TYR A 352 2.94 -12.33 1.03
C TYR A 352 2.24 -11.13 1.69
N LYS A 353 1.45 -10.40 0.90
CA LYS A 353 0.58 -9.31 1.34
C LYS A 353 -0.88 -9.76 1.29
N ILE A 354 -1.55 -9.81 2.45
CA ILE A 354 -2.97 -10.13 2.57
C ILE A 354 -3.72 -8.82 2.89
N GLY A 355 -4.28 -8.21 1.85
CA GLY A 355 -5.02 -6.97 1.91
C GLY A 355 -6.47 -7.15 2.32
N LEU A 356 -6.95 -6.31 3.21
CA LEU A 356 -8.37 -6.21 3.58
C LEU A 356 -9.07 -5.17 2.71
N PHE A 357 -10.35 -5.38 2.42
CA PHE A 357 -11.17 -4.28 1.89
C PHE A 357 -11.38 -3.24 2.99
N CYS A 358 -11.25 -1.97 2.66
CA CYS A 358 -11.39 -0.88 3.62
C CYS A 358 -12.05 0.32 2.96
N MET A 359 -13.18 0.79 3.49
CA MET A 359 -13.77 2.06 3.07
C MET A 359 -13.15 3.22 3.84
N GLU A 360 -13.24 3.14 5.16
CA GLU A 360 -12.80 4.16 6.12
C GLU A 360 -12.33 3.49 7.42
N SER A 361 -11.64 4.24 8.26
CA SER A 361 -11.14 3.83 9.58
C SER A 361 -11.36 4.97 10.57
N PHE A 362 -11.37 4.65 11.85
CA PHE A 362 -11.76 5.55 12.93
C PHE A 362 -10.58 5.76 13.89
N PRO A 363 -10.47 6.92 14.57
CA PRO A 363 -9.66 7.04 15.78
C PRO A 363 -10.22 6.11 16.86
N TYR A 364 -9.39 5.65 17.80
CA TYR A 364 -9.88 4.79 18.88
C TYR A 364 -10.92 5.51 19.75
N ASP A 365 -10.63 6.77 20.11
CA ASP A 365 -11.58 7.64 20.83
C ASP A 365 -12.85 7.90 20.02
N GLY A 366 -12.75 7.94 18.69
CA GLY A 366 -13.89 8.04 17.77
C GLY A 366 -14.82 6.83 17.86
N ILE A 367 -14.29 5.62 18.02
CA ILE A 367 -15.11 4.42 18.25
C ILE A 367 -15.77 4.46 19.63
N ILE A 368 -15.08 4.92 20.66
CA ILE A 368 -15.66 5.08 22.00
C ILE A 368 -16.83 6.06 21.97
N GLN A 369 -16.63 7.22 21.32
CA GLN A 369 -17.66 8.23 21.13
C GLN A 369 -18.83 7.70 20.30
N LEU A 370 -18.56 6.97 19.22
CA LEU A 370 -19.58 6.33 18.40
C LEU A 370 -20.46 5.37 19.23
N ALA A 371 -19.84 4.48 20.02
CA ALA A 371 -20.57 3.53 20.87
C ALA A 371 -21.46 4.26 21.88
N LYS A 372 -20.94 5.32 22.49
CA LYS A 372 -21.67 6.11 23.49
C LYS A 372 -22.80 6.93 22.88
N GLU A 373 -22.52 7.70 21.83
CA GLU A 373 -23.45 8.70 21.30
C GLU A 373 -24.53 8.10 20.40
N GLN A 374 -24.21 7.03 19.65
CA GLN A 374 -25.16 6.42 18.71
C GLN A 374 -25.90 5.23 19.31
N PHE A 375 -25.34 4.57 20.33
CA PHE A 375 -25.92 3.35 20.91
C PHE A 375 -26.18 3.43 22.42
N ASP A 376 -25.69 4.47 23.11
CA ASP A 376 -25.72 4.56 24.58
C ASP A 376 -25.11 3.32 25.26
N LYS A 377 -23.94 2.88 24.75
CA LYS A 377 -23.19 1.71 25.25
C LYS A 377 -21.74 2.04 25.56
N ASP A 378 -21.19 1.35 26.55
CA ASP A 378 -19.76 1.29 26.78
C ASP A 378 -19.12 0.34 25.75
N ILE A 379 -17.97 0.73 25.19
CA ILE A 379 -17.25 -0.06 24.19
C ILE A 379 -16.89 -1.48 24.71
N ASN A 380 -16.74 -1.65 26.02
CA ASN A 380 -16.44 -2.93 26.66
C ASN A 380 -17.64 -3.88 26.72
N GLU A 381 -18.85 -3.42 26.41
CA GLU A 381 -20.05 -4.26 26.28
C GLU A 381 -20.12 -4.97 24.93
N LEU A 382 -19.35 -4.51 23.94
CA LEU A 382 -19.40 -5.04 22.57
C LEU A 382 -18.61 -6.34 22.45
N THR A 383 -19.13 -7.25 21.61
CA THR A 383 -18.47 -8.49 21.18
C THR A 383 -18.07 -8.47 19.71
N LYS A 384 -18.80 -7.69 18.88
CA LYS A 384 -18.53 -7.56 17.45
C LYS A 384 -19.06 -6.23 16.92
N MET A 385 -18.32 -5.62 16.00
CA MET A 385 -18.79 -4.51 15.16
C MET A 385 -18.85 -4.96 13.71
N ASN A 386 -19.77 -4.42 12.92
CA ASN A 386 -19.84 -4.68 11.47
C ASN A 386 -20.33 -3.44 10.70
N ILE A 387 -19.97 -3.35 9.42
CA ILE A 387 -20.50 -2.35 8.48
C ILE A 387 -21.06 -3.10 7.27
N GLY A 388 -22.36 -3.00 7.06
CA GLY A 388 -23.07 -3.72 6.01
C GLY A 388 -24.45 -3.14 5.74
N GLY A 389 -24.95 -3.26 4.51
CA GLY A 389 -26.30 -2.80 4.16
C GLY A 389 -26.55 -1.29 4.40
N GLY A 390 -25.50 -0.46 4.41
CA GLY A 390 -25.60 0.97 4.71
C GLY A 390 -25.76 1.30 6.20
N LYS A 391 -25.45 0.35 7.08
CA LYS A 391 -25.56 0.49 8.54
C LYS A 391 -24.25 0.15 9.23
N PHE A 392 -24.04 0.76 10.39
CA PHE A 392 -23.06 0.33 11.38
C PHE A 392 -23.78 -0.51 12.42
N ILE A 393 -23.28 -1.70 12.71
CA ILE A 393 -23.95 -2.73 13.51
C ILE A 393 -23.04 -3.10 14.68
N ILE A 394 -23.59 -3.18 15.88
CA ILE A 394 -22.89 -3.69 17.07
C ILE A 394 -23.62 -4.90 17.64
N ASN A 395 -22.85 -5.86 18.14
CA ASN A 395 -23.35 -6.97 18.94
C ASN A 395 -22.83 -6.83 20.37
N LEU A 396 -23.69 -7.06 21.34
CA LEU A 396 -23.40 -6.91 22.75
C LEU A 396 -23.15 -8.26 23.43
N LYS A 397 -22.50 -8.24 24.59
CA LYS A 397 -22.33 -9.40 25.48
C LYS A 397 -23.67 -9.98 25.95
N SER A 398 -24.73 -9.16 25.98
CA SER A 398 -26.10 -9.58 26.26
C SER A 398 -26.71 -10.46 25.17
N GLY A 399 -26.11 -10.50 23.97
CA GLY A 399 -26.66 -11.13 22.78
C GLY A 399 -27.55 -10.21 21.92
N GLU A 400 -27.79 -8.97 22.36
CA GLU A 400 -28.52 -7.97 21.58
C GLU A 400 -27.68 -7.44 20.41
N GLN A 401 -28.33 -7.24 19.26
CA GLN A 401 -27.76 -6.58 18.10
C GLN A 401 -28.46 -5.23 17.88
N LEU A 402 -27.67 -4.17 17.75
CA LEU A 402 -28.15 -2.81 17.47
C LEU A 402 -27.53 -2.29 16.18
N ASP A 403 -28.21 -1.38 15.50
CA ASP A 403 -27.68 -0.74 14.29
C ASP A 403 -28.10 0.72 14.15
N VAL A 404 -27.26 1.51 13.48
CA VAL A 404 -27.54 2.89 13.07
C VAL A 404 -27.17 3.12 11.60
N PRO A 405 -27.78 4.10 10.90
CA PRO A 405 -27.39 4.46 9.55
C PRO A 405 -25.92 4.88 9.44
N LEU A 406 -25.23 4.46 8.37
CA LEU A 406 -23.81 4.78 8.19
C LEU A 406 -23.54 6.29 8.05
N ASN A 407 -24.51 7.06 7.56
CA ASN A 407 -24.38 8.52 7.47
C ASN A 407 -24.18 9.18 8.85
N ASP A 408 -24.76 8.60 9.91
CA ASP A 408 -24.64 9.13 11.28
C ASP A 408 -23.26 8.78 11.90
N VAL A 409 -22.58 7.80 11.30
CA VAL A 409 -21.26 7.30 11.73
C VAL A 409 -20.09 8.01 11.05
N GLN A 410 -20.28 8.52 9.83
CA GLN A 410 -19.19 9.11 9.03
C GLN A 410 -18.45 10.26 9.73
N LYS A 411 -19.11 11.02 10.61
CA LYS A 411 -18.50 12.12 11.37
C LYS A 411 -17.44 11.67 12.38
N TYR A 412 -17.41 10.39 12.76
CA TYR A 412 -16.40 9.82 13.66
C TYR A 412 -15.20 9.24 12.90
N ALA A 413 -15.29 9.12 11.58
CA ALA A 413 -14.23 8.55 10.75
C ALA A 413 -13.06 9.53 10.61
N ARG A 414 -11.90 8.99 10.21
CA ARG A 414 -10.69 9.78 10.01
C ARG A 414 -10.76 10.55 8.69
N ASP A 415 -10.55 11.86 8.76
CA ASP A 415 -10.47 12.73 7.58
C ASP A 415 -9.43 12.27 6.56
N SER A 416 -8.32 11.69 7.03
CA SER A 416 -7.25 11.16 6.18
C SER A 416 -7.73 10.08 5.20
N CYS A 417 -8.82 9.37 5.51
CA CYS A 417 -9.39 8.34 4.63
C CYS A 417 -9.98 8.92 3.35
N HIS A 418 -10.39 10.20 3.34
CA HIS A 418 -10.91 10.87 2.14
C HIS A 418 -9.87 11.07 1.04
N TYR A 419 -8.59 10.89 1.34
CA TYR A 419 -7.52 10.92 0.37
C TYR A 419 -7.15 9.53 -0.16
N CYS A 420 -7.85 8.47 0.26
CA CYS A 420 -7.61 7.09 -0.17
C CYS A 420 -8.61 6.70 -1.26
N GLU A 421 -8.11 6.33 -2.42
CA GLU A 421 -8.93 5.85 -3.54
C GLU A 421 -9.11 4.33 -3.56
N ASP A 422 -8.25 3.60 -2.86
CA ASP A 422 -8.20 2.14 -2.91
C ASP A 422 -9.13 1.51 -1.87
N LEU A 423 -10.16 0.81 -2.35
CA LEU A 423 -11.07 0.00 -1.53
C LEU A 423 -10.52 -1.41 -1.31
N THR A 424 -9.99 -2.00 -2.38
CA THR A 424 -9.80 -3.44 -2.54
C THR A 424 -8.37 -3.90 -2.29
N SER A 425 -7.49 -3.04 -1.77
CA SER A 425 -6.08 -3.37 -1.54
C SER A 425 -5.37 -3.80 -2.83
N ASP A 426 -5.32 -2.91 -3.81
CA ASP A 426 -4.81 -3.16 -5.18
C ASP A 426 -3.37 -3.65 -5.24
N TYR A 427 -2.61 -3.38 -4.19
CA TYR A 427 -1.20 -3.70 -4.07
C TYR A 427 -0.92 -4.98 -3.26
N ALA A 428 -1.95 -5.76 -2.92
CA ALA A 428 -1.80 -7.02 -2.18
C ALA A 428 -1.59 -8.22 -3.13
N ASP A 429 -1.29 -9.39 -2.57
CA ASP A 429 -1.32 -10.67 -3.27
C ASP A 429 -2.72 -11.30 -3.19
N PHE A 430 -3.29 -11.26 -1.99
CA PHE A 430 -4.68 -11.61 -1.72
C PHE A 430 -5.43 -10.37 -1.25
N SER A 431 -6.64 -10.14 -1.73
CA SER A 431 -7.51 -9.08 -1.24
C SER A 431 -8.84 -9.64 -0.80
N VAL A 432 -9.24 -9.36 0.43
CA VAL A 432 -10.37 -10.03 1.07
C VAL A 432 -11.28 -9.02 1.78
N GLY A 433 -12.59 -9.15 1.59
CA GLY A 433 -13.56 -8.34 2.34
C GLY A 433 -14.99 -8.89 2.26
N SER A 434 -15.92 -8.23 2.95
CA SER A 434 -17.31 -8.67 3.03
C SER A 434 -18.15 -8.31 1.78
N ILE A 435 -17.91 -7.12 1.22
CA ILE A 435 -18.68 -6.53 0.12
C ILE A 435 -18.74 -7.51 -1.05
N GLY A 436 -19.95 -7.77 -1.57
CA GLY A 436 -20.18 -8.64 -2.73
C GLY A 436 -20.57 -10.07 -2.36
N SER A 437 -20.21 -10.52 -1.17
CA SER A 437 -20.55 -11.84 -0.64
C SER A 437 -21.70 -11.77 0.38
N GLN A 438 -22.31 -12.92 0.62
CA GLN A 438 -23.36 -13.10 1.64
C GLN A 438 -22.75 -13.20 3.05
N ASP A 439 -23.58 -13.08 4.09
CA ASP A 439 -23.14 -13.17 5.48
C ASP A 439 -22.43 -14.50 5.77
N GLY A 440 -21.33 -14.43 6.52
CA GLY A 440 -20.46 -15.58 6.78
C GLY A 440 -19.61 -16.02 5.60
N TRP A 441 -19.54 -15.22 4.53
CA TRP A 441 -18.65 -15.40 3.38
C TRP A 441 -17.85 -14.12 3.13
N SER A 442 -16.73 -14.25 2.43
CA SER A 442 -15.89 -13.13 2.02
C SER A 442 -15.66 -13.14 0.52
N SER A 443 -15.70 -11.97 -0.11
CA SER A 443 -15.15 -11.77 -1.44
C SER A 443 -13.63 -11.84 -1.37
N VAL A 444 -13.03 -12.53 -2.34
CA VAL A 444 -11.60 -12.77 -2.46
C VAL A 444 -11.17 -12.38 -3.86
N ILE A 445 -10.14 -11.55 -3.98
CA ILE A 445 -9.49 -11.20 -5.23
C ILE A 445 -8.03 -11.63 -5.12
N THR A 446 -7.61 -12.54 -5.99
CA THR A 446 -6.21 -12.99 -6.10
C THR A 446 -5.54 -12.10 -7.14
N ARG A 447 -4.40 -11.49 -6.79
CA ARG A 447 -3.75 -10.45 -7.60
C ARG A 447 -2.45 -10.90 -8.26
N THR A 448 -1.85 -11.96 -7.74
CA THR A 448 -0.69 -12.62 -8.31
C THR A 448 -1.02 -14.07 -8.61
N LYS A 449 -0.32 -14.65 -9.60
CA LYS A 449 -0.52 -16.05 -9.97
C LYS A 449 -0.23 -16.99 -8.79
N GLU A 450 0.83 -16.71 -8.04
CA GLU A 450 1.19 -17.48 -6.83
C GLU A 450 0.06 -17.45 -5.79
N ALA A 451 -0.58 -16.30 -5.57
CA ALA A 451 -1.73 -16.21 -4.68
C ALA A 451 -2.96 -16.99 -5.19
N ASP A 452 -3.20 -16.96 -6.49
CA ASP A 452 -4.30 -17.71 -7.11
C ASP A 452 -4.12 -19.22 -7.01
N ASP A 453 -2.90 -19.69 -7.24
CA ASP A 453 -2.51 -21.09 -7.10
C ASP A 453 -2.67 -21.56 -5.63
N ILE A 454 -2.19 -20.77 -4.67
CA ILE A 454 -2.35 -21.05 -3.23
C ILE A 454 -3.84 -21.08 -2.84
N TYR A 455 -4.64 -20.09 -3.25
CA TYR A 455 -6.07 -20.07 -2.94
C TYR A 455 -6.78 -21.29 -3.52
N SER A 456 -6.46 -21.66 -4.76
CA SER A 456 -6.99 -22.84 -5.42
C SER A 456 -6.62 -24.14 -4.68
N GLU A 457 -5.40 -24.25 -4.15
CA GLU A 457 -4.98 -25.39 -3.33
C GLU A 457 -5.76 -25.46 -2.01
N ILE A 458 -5.93 -24.33 -1.31
CA ILE A 458 -6.74 -24.24 -0.07
C ILE A 458 -8.17 -24.72 -0.32
N VAL A 459 -8.80 -24.29 -1.42
CA VAL A 459 -10.14 -24.73 -1.81
C VAL A 459 -10.16 -26.23 -2.12
N LYS A 460 -9.16 -26.74 -2.85
CA LYS A 460 -9.03 -28.17 -3.19
C LYS A 460 -8.84 -29.05 -1.95
N ASN A 461 -8.12 -28.57 -0.94
CA ASN A 461 -7.94 -29.25 0.34
C ASN A 461 -9.23 -29.29 1.17
N GLY A 462 -10.23 -28.48 0.82
CA GLY A 462 -11.51 -28.40 1.50
C GLY A 462 -11.52 -27.46 2.70
N ASP A 463 -10.46 -26.68 2.92
CA ASP A 463 -10.35 -25.71 4.01
C ASP A 463 -11.27 -24.49 3.80
N ILE A 464 -11.55 -24.17 2.52
CA ILE A 464 -12.48 -23.12 2.11
C ILE A 464 -13.54 -23.69 1.14
N GLU A 465 -14.81 -23.44 1.42
CA GLU A 465 -15.87 -23.52 0.40
C GLU A 465 -15.81 -22.26 -0.45
N SER A 466 -15.74 -22.40 -1.79
CA SER A 466 -15.54 -21.26 -2.70
C SER A 466 -16.43 -21.35 -3.93
N LYS A 467 -16.88 -20.18 -4.41
CA LYS A 467 -17.64 -19.99 -5.66
C LYS A 467 -17.08 -18.80 -6.43
N SER A 468 -17.31 -18.75 -7.74
CA SER A 468 -16.95 -17.57 -8.55
C SER A 468 -17.72 -16.34 -8.06
N LEU A 469 -17.04 -15.22 -7.81
CA LEU A 469 -17.70 -13.99 -7.36
C LEU A 469 -18.60 -13.38 -8.46
N LYS A 470 -18.37 -13.76 -9.73
CA LYS A 470 -19.19 -13.37 -10.88
C LYS A 470 -20.57 -14.04 -10.85
N GLU A 471 -20.69 -15.18 -10.17
CA GLU A 471 -21.91 -16.00 -10.09
C GLU A 471 -22.72 -15.72 -8.82
N VAL A 472 -22.12 -15.05 -7.84
CA VAL A 472 -22.79 -14.66 -6.58
C VAL A 472 -23.56 -13.35 -6.75
N LYS A 473 -24.65 -13.18 -6.00
CA LYS A 473 -25.38 -11.90 -5.89
C LYS A 473 -25.24 -11.36 -4.46
N PRO A 474 -24.90 -10.08 -4.28
CA PRO A 474 -24.74 -9.05 -5.31
C PRO A 474 -23.42 -9.13 -6.10
N GLY A 475 -22.43 -9.89 -5.62
CA GLY A 475 -21.24 -10.33 -6.36
C GLY A 475 -20.27 -9.24 -6.77
N LEU A 476 -19.47 -9.53 -7.80
CA LEU A 476 -18.40 -8.68 -8.30
C LEU A 476 -18.89 -7.27 -8.68
N PHE A 477 -20.10 -7.17 -9.22
CA PHE A 477 -20.72 -5.90 -9.58
C PHE A 477 -20.78 -4.91 -8.41
N LEU A 478 -21.13 -5.39 -7.20
CA LEU A 478 -21.19 -4.51 -6.04
C LEU A 478 -19.79 -4.10 -5.59
N VAL A 479 -18.82 -5.01 -5.59
CA VAL A 479 -17.42 -4.69 -5.25
C VAL A 479 -16.89 -3.59 -6.16
N GLU A 480 -17.07 -3.74 -7.47
CA GLU A 480 -16.69 -2.74 -8.46
C GLU A 480 -17.43 -1.42 -8.26
N ARG A 481 -18.74 -1.45 -8.00
CA ARG A 481 -19.53 -0.25 -7.77
C ARG A 481 -19.01 0.54 -6.56
N ILE A 482 -18.76 -0.13 -5.44
CA ILE A 482 -18.27 0.54 -4.23
C ILE A 482 -16.81 1.00 -4.42
N GLY A 483 -15.96 0.21 -5.09
CA GLY A 483 -14.60 0.61 -5.44
C GLY A 483 -14.56 1.87 -6.29
N GLY A 484 -15.39 1.94 -7.34
CA GLY A 484 -15.52 3.14 -8.17
C GLY A 484 -16.07 4.35 -7.43
N ILE A 485 -16.98 4.17 -6.45
CA ILE A 485 -17.45 5.26 -5.59
C ILE A 485 -16.30 5.79 -4.72
N LYS A 486 -15.47 4.91 -4.15
CA LYS A 486 -14.35 5.34 -3.32
C LYS A 486 -13.33 6.14 -4.14
N ARG A 487 -12.94 5.63 -5.31
CA ARG A 487 -12.04 6.34 -6.24
C ARG A 487 -12.57 7.71 -6.63
N SER A 488 -13.83 7.81 -7.04
CA SER A 488 -14.41 9.08 -7.50
C SER A 488 -14.61 10.13 -6.40
N LYS A 489 -14.69 9.71 -5.14
CA LYS A 489 -14.76 10.62 -3.97
C LYS A 489 -13.38 10.95 -3.38
N CYS A 490 -12.31 10.33 -3.86
CA CYS A 490 -10.97 10.58 -3.37
C CYS A 490 -10.56 12.03 -3.65
N LYS A 491 -10.20 12.77 -2.60
CA LYS A 491 -9.59 14.09 -2.72
C LYS A 491 -8.12 13.91 -3.12
N ASN A 492 -7.56 14.84 -3.89
CA ASN A 492 -6.15 14.82 -4.25
C ASN A 492 -5.27 15.06 -2.99
N PRO A 493 -4.52 14.07 -2.47
CA PRO A 493 -3.63 14.29 -1.32
C PRO A 493 -2.45 15.20 -1.65
N TYR A 494 -2.00 15.20 -2.90
CA TYR A 494 -0.73 15.80 -3.30
C TYR A 494 -0.82 17.32 -3.43
N GLU A 495 -2.00 17.85 -3.77
CA GLU A 495 -2.26 19.29 -3.81
C GLU A 495 -2.01 19.94 -2.45
N LYS A 496 -2.53 19.33 -1.36
CA LYS A 496 -2.32 19.82 0.01
C LYS A 496 -0.86 19.77 0.46
N ILE A 497 -0.10 18.77 -0.01
CA ILE A 497 1.30 18.57 0.40
C ILE A 497 2.24 19.49 -0.37
N ARG A 498 1.97 19.73 -1.67
CA ARG A 498 2.77 20.59 -2.55
C ARG A 498 2.50 22.08 -2.33
N ASN A 499 1.27 22.43 -1.96
CA ASN A 499 0.87 23.78 -1.55
C ASN A 499 0.43 23.80 -0.07
N PRO A 500 1.36 23.65 0.88
CA PRO A 500 1.07 23.82 2.29
C PRO A 500 0.94 25.33 2.55
N SER A 501 -0.18 25.94 2.15
CA SER A 501 -0.41 27.36 2.37
C SER A 501 -1.89 27.70 2.43
N GLU A 502 -2.45 27.61 3.63
CA GLU A 502 -3.44 28.51 4.25
C GLU A 502 -3.44 28.30 5.77
#